data_AF-A0AAD8I257-F1
#
_entry.id   AF-A0AAD8I257-F1
#
_cell.length_a   1.000
_cell.length_b   1.000
_cell.length_c   1.000
_cell.angle_alpha   90.00
_cell.angle_beta   90.00
_cell.angle_gamma   90.00
#
_symmetry.space_group_name_H-M   'P 1'
#
loop_
_entity.id
_entity.type
_entity.pdbx_description
1 polymer ?
#
loop_
_entity_poly.entity_id
_entity_poly.type
_entity_poly.pdbx_seq_one_letter_code
_entity_poly.pdbx_strand_id
1 'polypeptide(L)'
;MNDPSSGNYTFRMYLEGYPQMKAADCSTIDFRFGPWDGIQFSGVQFKAPDLNFDLKLIVVDNEIYAKFDVNNNSRPVRFVLNPDRTIRLLTWYDQAKNWTFSQYISVLLDECDPYGLCGTYGSCDLTRPQSGRSACECLGGFVPKFPEKWKLSNLTFPVAFMSNYSIVSG
;
A
#
# COMPACT_ATOMS: atom_id res chain seq x y z
N MET A 1 -7.98 -18.44 -16.63
CA MET A 1 -6.70 -17.75 -16.89
C MET A 1 -5.79 -18.81 -17.47
N ASN A 2 -5.59 -18.80 -18.79
CA ASN A 2 -4.99 -19.94 -19.52
C ASN A 2 -3.66 -19.59 -20.20
N ASP A 3 -3.23 -18.33 -20.12
CA ASP A 3 -1.93 -17.88 -20.61
C ASP A 3 -1.02 -17.56 -19.42
N PRO A 4 0.08 -18.32 -19.21
CA PRO A 4 1.06 -18.07 -18.15
C PRO A 4 2.21 -17.13 -18.59
N SER A 5 2.12 -16.51 -19.77
CA SER A 5 3.13 -15.56 -20.24
C SER A 5 3.30 -14.37 -19.26
N SER A 6 4.48 -13.74 -19.28
CA SER A 6 4.77 -12.61 -18.40
C SER A 6 3.86 -11.42 -18.73
N GLY A 7 3.09 -10.98 -17.73
CA GLY A 7 2.27 -9.77 -17.82
C GLY A 7 3.04 -8.49 -17.48
N ASN A 8 2.38 -7.35 -17.65
CA ASN A 8 2.94 -6.02 -17.37
C ASN A 8 2.88 -5.61 -15.89
N TYR A 9 1.97 -6.23 -15.13
CA TYR A 9 1.79 -5.91 -13.72
C TYR A 9 2.84 -6.64 -12.89
N THR A 10 3.52 -5.90 -12.01
CA THR A 10 4.64 -6.40 -11.22
C THR A 10 4.49 -5.99 -9.75
N PHE A 11 4.98 -6.84 -8.85
CA PHE A 11 5.11 -6.53 -7.43
C PHE A 11 6.55 -6.83 -7.01
N ARG A 12 7.29 -5.78 -6.61
CA ARG A 12 8.74 -5.86 -6.43
C ARG A 12 9.21 -5.02 -5.25
N MET A 13 10.38 -5.39 -4.73
CA MET A 13 11.12 -4.58 -3.76
C MET A 13 11.92 -3.51 -4.48
N TYR A 14 11.79 -2.27 -4.01
CA TYR A 14 12.53 -1.09 -4.48
C TYR A 14 13.47 -0.65 -3.37
N LEU A 15 14.72 -0.39 -3.74
CA LEU A 15 15.82 -0.05 -2.81
C LEU A 15 16.21 1.43 -2.87
N GLU A 16 15.36 2.27 -3.45
CA GLU A 16 15.53 3.72 -3.49
C GLU A 16 15.25 4.29 -2.09
N GLY A 17 16.31 4.46 -1.29
CA GLY A 17 16.20 4.80 0.13
C GLY A 17 16.03 3.54 0.98
N TYR A 18 15.07 3.57 1.93
CA TYR A 18 14.80 2.40 2.76
C TYR A 18 13.91 1.38 2.01
N PRO A 19 14.14 0.05 2.11
CA PRO A 19 13.44 -0.95 1.31
C PRO A 19 11.91 -0.85 1.36
N GLN A 20 11.28 -0.81 0.18
CA GLN A 20 9.82 -0.70 0.05
C GLN A 20 9.27 -1.66 -1.00
N MET A 21 8.08 -2.20 -0.77
CA MET A 21 7.36 -2.99 -1.77
C MET A 21 6.40 -2.09 -2.56
N LYS A 22 6.39 -2.20 -3.89
CA LYS A 22 5.47 -1.46 -4.76
C LYS A 22 4.86 -2.39 -5.80
N ALA A 23 3.59 -2.14 -6.13
CA ALA A 23 2.88 -2.75 -7.25
C ALA A 23 2.79 -1.74 -8.39
N ALA A 24 3.13 -2.16 -9.60
CA ALA A 24 3.20 -1.27 -10.75
C ALA A 24 2.76 -1.97 -12.04
N ASP A 25 2.00 -1.25 -12.87
CA ASP A 25 1.76 -1.62 -14.26
C ASP A 25 2.79 -0.93 -15.15
N CYS A 26 3.71 -1.71 -15.71
CA CYS A 26 4.91 -1.19 -16.37
C CYS A 26 5.70 -0.24 -15.46
N SER A 27 5.68 1.07 -15.74
CA SER A 27 6.36 2.12 -14.99
C SER A 27 5.43 2.92 -14.06
N THR A 28 4.12 2.66 -14.12
CA THR A 28 3.13 3.39 -13.32
C THR A 28 2.91 2.64 -12.02
N ILE A 29 3.20 3.29 -10.89
CA ILE A 29 2.96 2.72 -9.56
C ILE A 29 1.46 2.83 -9.26
N ASP A 30 0.82 1.69 -9.05
CA ASP A 30 -0.60 1.64 -8.66
C ASP A 30 -0.73 1.66 -7.14
N PHE A 31 0.13 0.90 -6.43
CA PHE A 31 0.08 0.77 -4.98
C PHE A 31 1.46 0.75 -4.35
N ARG A 32 1.58 1.32 -3.16
CA ARG A 32 2.82 1.33 -2.37
C ARG A 32 2.55 0.72 -0.99
N PHE A 33 3.05 -0.49 -0.78
CA PHE A 33 3.04 -1.15 0.53
C PHE A 33 3.95 -0.40 1.52
N GLY A 34 4.89 0.41 1.01
CA GLY A 34 5.68 1.32 1.83
C GLY A 34 6.92 0.66 2.42
N PRO A 35 7.69 1.42 3.21
CA PRO A 35 8.86 0.92 3.92
C PRO A 35 8.49 -0.09 5.01
N TRP A 36 9.46 -0.95 5.35
CA TRP A 36 9.36 -1.83 6.51
C TRP A 36 9.47 -1.03 7.82
N ASP A 37 8.48 -1.13 8.71
CA ASP A 37 8.45 -0.39 9.98
C ASP A 37 9.07 -1.14 11.17
N GLY A 38 9.60 -2.35 10.93
CA GLY A 38 10.10 -3.26 11.95
C GLY A 38 9.15 -4.42 12.25
N ILE A 39 7.87 -4.28 11.92
CA ILE A 39 6.81 -5.26 12.17
C ILE A 39 6.14 -5.69 10.85
N GLN A 40 5.85 -4.74 9.97
CA GLN A 40 5.20 -4.94 8.69
C GLN A 40 5.61 -3.86 7.68
N PHE A 41 5.08 -3.93 6.46
CA PHE A 41 5.18 -2.81 5.53
C PHE A 41 4.12 -1.76 5.86
N SER A 42 4.52 -0.48 6.00
CA SER A 42 3.71 0.57 6.62
C SER A 42 2.34 0.82 5.98
N GLY A 43 2.20 0.54 4.69
CA GLY A 43 0.99 0.72 3.89
C GLY A 43 0.08 -0.49 3.89
N VAL A 44 0.37 -1.55 4.65
CA VAL A 44 -0.50 -2.73 4.74
C VAL A 44 -0.62 -3.21 6.17
N GLN A 45 -1.86 -3.47 6.59
CA GLN A 45 -2.13 -4.15 7.85
C GLN A 45 -2.44 -5.63 7.59
N PHE A 46 -1.52 -6.51 7.96
CA PHE A 46 -1.76 -7.96 7.93
C PHE A 46 -2.47 -8.36 9.23
N LYS A 47 -3.77 -8.65 9.18
CA LYS A 47 -4.55 -9.11 10.33
C LYS A 47 -4.88 -10.60 10.15
N ALA A 48 -3.90 -11.47 10.37
CA ALA A 48 -4.01 -12.91 10.15
C ALA A 48 -3.72 -13.77 11.39
N PRO A 49 -4.45 -13.57 12.50
CA PRO A 49 -4.13 -14.23 13.78
C PRO A 49 -4.26 -15.76 13.74
N ASP A 50 -5.04 -16.33 12.82
CA ASP A 50 -5.24 -17.78 12.68
C ASP A 50 -4.29 -18.44 11.67
N LEU A 51 -3.52 -17.65 10.91
CA LEU A 51 -2.60 -18.18 9.89
C LEU A 51 -1.22 -18.51 10.44
N ASN A 52 -0.91 -18.12 11.69
CA ASN A 52 0.32 -18.48 12.42
C ASN A 52 1.63 -18.23 11.64
N PHE A 53 1.67 -17.16 10.83
CA PHE A 53 2.89 -16.73 10.14
C PHE A 53 3.35 -15.36 10.61
N ASP A 54 4.67 -15.15 10.55
CA ASP A 54 5.29 -13.83 10.72
C ASP A 54 5.85 -13.36 9.38
N LEU A 55 5.50 -12.15 8.96
CA LEU A 55 6.23 -11.49 7.87
C LEU A 55 7.55 -10.96 8.43
N LYS A 56 8.66 -11.22 7.74
CA LYS A 56 9.99 -10.72 8.12
C LYS A 56 10.69 -10.11 6.92
N LEU A 57 11.33 -8.96 7.12
CA LEU A 57 12.33 -8.43 6.21
C LEU A 57 13.71 -8.93 6.65
N ILE A 58 14.42 -9.60 5.75
CA ILE A 58 15.79 -10.06 5.96
C ILE A 58 16.71 -9.15 5.17
N VAL A 59 17.70 -8.60 5.87
CA VAL A 59 18.75 -7.74 5.32
C VAL A 59 20.08 -8.40 5.68
N VAL A 60 20.78 -8.91 4.67
CA VAL A 60 22.14 -9.46 4.79
C VAL A 60 23.03 -8.79 3.74
N ASP A 61 24.35 -8.96 3.84
CA ASP A 61 25.33 -8.19 3.07
C ASP A 61 25.05 -8.12 1.56
N ASN A 62 24.52 -9.19 0.96
CA ASN A 62 24.29 -9.28 -0.48
C ASN A 62 22.82 -9.35 -0.89
N GLU A 63 21.88 -9.46 0.06
CA GLU A 63 20.49 -9.78 -0.25
C GLU A 63 19.52 -9.06 0.70
N ILE A 64 18.43 -8.56 0.11
CA ILE A 64 17.29 -8.05 0.84
C ILE A 64 16.04 -8.74 0.31
N TYR A 65 15.32 -9.41 1.20
CA TYR A 65 14.10 -10.12 0.82
C TYR A 65 13.12 -10.17 1.97
N ALA A 66 11.83 -10.18 1.62
CA ALA A 66 10.76 -10.43 2.57
C ALA A 66 10.38 -11.92 2.52
N LYS A 67 10.18 -12.53 3.68
CA LYS A 67 9.70 -13.91 3.79
C LYS A 67 8.58 -14.02 4.81
N PHE A 68 7.68 -14.98 4.58
CA PHE A 68 6.75 -15.46 5.58
C PHE A 68 7.43 -16.60 6.33
N ASP A 69 7.60 -16.43 7.64
CA ASP A 69 8.01 -17.49 8.54
C ASP A 69 6.76 -18.22 9.01
N VAL A 70 6.57 -19.45 8.54
CA VAL A 70 5.38 -20.27 8.78
C VAL A 70 5.73 -21.40 9.74
N ASN A 71 5.00 -21.50 10.85
CA ASN A 71 5.12 -22.62 11.77
C ASN A 71 4.52 -23.91 11.18
N ASN A 72 4.94 -25.09 11.66
CA ASN A 72 4.47 -26.39 11.14
C ASN A 72 2.94 -26.60 11.17
N ASN A 73 2.23 -25.90 12.05
CA ASN A 73 0.78 -25.97 12.17
C ASN A 73 0.05 -24.90 11.32
N SER A 74 0.79 -24.12 10.53
CA SER A 74 0.23 -23.06 9.68
C SER A 74 -0.38 -23.66 8.43
N ARG A 75 -1.47 -23.05 7.97
CA ARG A 75 -2.06 -23.42 6.67
C ARG A 75 -1.16 -22.88 5.56
N PRO A 76 -1.00 -23.61 4.44
CA PRO A 76 -0.33 -23.06 3.27
C PRO A 76 -0.98 -21.75 2.83
N VAL A 77 -0.14 -20.75 2.53
CA VAL A 77 -0.55 -19.43 2.06
C VAL A 77 0.22 -19.07 0.79
N ARG A 78 -0.41 -18.31 -0.12
CA ARG A 78 0.26 -17.76 -1.32
C ARG A 78 -0.23 -16.36 -1.65
N PHE A 79 0.69 -15.49 -2.01
CA PHE A 79 0.37 -14.20 -2.64
C PHE A 79 0.27 -14.40 -4.14
N VAL A 80 -0.82 -13.94 -4.72
CA VAL A 80 -1.08 -14.01 -6.15
C VAL A 80 -1.27 -12.62 -6.68
N LEU A 81 -0.42 -12.26 -7.64
CA LEU A 81 -0.59 -11.10 -8.48
C LEU A 81 -1.52 -11.46 -9.63
N ASN A 82 -2.68 -10.83 -9.71
CA ASN A 82 -3.69 -11.14 -10.71
C ASN A 82 -3.60 -10.19 -11.91
N PRO A 83 -4.03 -10.62 -13.12
CA PRO A 83 -4.08 -9.75 -14.30
C PRO A 83 -5.00 -8.54 -14.15
N ASP A 84 -5.97 -8.59 -13.24
CA ASP A 84 -6.88 -7.48 -12.90
C ASP A 84 -6.24 -6.43 -11.97
N ARG A 85 -4.90 -6.45 -11.87
CA ARG A 85 -4.09 -5.54 -11.04
C ARG A 85 -4.33 -5.65 -9.53
N THR A 86 -4.90 -6.77 -9.08
CA THR A 86 -5.08 -7.04 -7.64
C THR A 86 -4.02 -7.98 -7.09
N ILE A 87 -3.58 -7.71 -5.85
CA ILE A 87 -2.76 -8.63 -5.06
C ILE A 87 -3.68 -9.34 -4.08
N ARG A 88 -3.64 -10.67 -4.06
CA ARG A 88 -4.51 -11.47 -3.17
C ARG A 88 -3.69 -12.47 -2.38
N LEU A 89 -3.97 -12.58 -1.09
CA LEU A 89 -3.52 -13.71 -0.28
C LEU A 89 -4.56 -14.82 -0.37
N LEU A 90 -4.11 -16.00 -0.73
CA LEU A 90 -4.91 -17.21 -0.75
C LEU A 90 -4.45 -18.15 0.35
N THR A 91 -5.40 -18.75 1.04
CA THR A 91 -5.15 -19.77 2.07
C THR A 91 -5.69 -21.11 1.60
N TRP A 92 -4.95 -22.18 1.84
CA TRP A 92 -5.40 -23.53 1.54
C TRP A 92 -6.33 -24.06 2.64
N TYR A 93 -7.47 -24.61 2.23
CA TYR A 93 -8.43 -25.25 3.13
C TYR A 93 -8.51 -26.74 2.82
N ASP A 94 -8.02 -27.57 3.74
CA ASP A 94 -7.96 -29.03 3.53
C ASP A 94 -9.30 -29.70 3.35
N GLN A 95 -10.35 -29.21 4.02
CA GLN A 95 -11.69 -29.76 3.90
C GLN A 95 -12.26 -29.58 2.48
N ALA A 96 -12.01 -28.42 1.88
CA ALA A 96 -12.48 -28.08 0.54
C ALA A 96 -11.47 -28.45 -0.57
N LYS A 97 -10.24 -28.83 -0.19
CA LYS A 97 -9.10 -29.09 -1.09
C LYS A 97 -8.92 -27.98 -2.13
N ASN A 98 -9.06 -26.73 -1.69
CA ASN A 98 -9.00 -25.57 -2.55
C ASN A 98 -8.24 -24.40 -1.91
N TRP A 99 -7.82 -23.47 -2.77
CA TRP A 99 -7.34 -22.15 -2.38
C TRP A 99 -8.52 -21.19 -2.31
N THR A 100 -8.71 -20.57 -1.14
CA THR A 100 -9.77 -19.57 -0.93
C THR A 100 -9.16 -18.22 -0.62
N PHE A 101 -9.85 -17.14 -0.98
CA PHE A 101 -9.45 -15.78 -0.62
C PHE A 101 -9.34 -15.64 0.89
N SER A 102 -8.19 -15.17 1.33
CA SER A 102 -7.93 -14.91 2.73
C SER A 102 -8.61 -13.60 3.11
N GLN A 103 -9.57 -13.67 4.05
CA GLN A 103 -10.19 -12.49 4.65
C GLN A 103 -9.21 -11.66 5.52
N TYR A 104 -8.01 -12.19 5.76
CA TYR A 104 -7.01 -11.67 6.69
C TYR A 104 -6.08 -10.63 6.10
N ILE A 105 -6.08 -10.52 4.78
CA ILE A 105 -5.50 -9.39 4.10
C ILE A 105 -6.61 -8.38 3.84
N SER A 106 -6.58 -7.32 4.62
CA SER A 106 -7.14 -6.03 4.22
C SER A 106 -6.17 -5.35 3.26
N VAL A 107 -5.81 -6.01 2.16
CA VAL A 107 -5.49 -5.31 0.90
C VAL A 107 -6.82 -5.24 0.16
N LEU A 108 -7.84 -4.78 0.89
CA LEU A 108 -8.94 -4.08 0.28
C LEU A 108 -8.37 -2.70 0.12
N LEU A 109 -7.89 -2.46 -1.09
CA LEU A 109 -7.51 -1.19 -1.65
C LEU A 109 -8.61 -0.20 -1.29
N ASP A 110 -8.50 0.40 -0.11
CA ASP A 110 -9.48 1.36 0.31
C ASP A 110 -9.32 2.60 -0.57
N GLU A 111 -10.21 3.57 -0.43
CA GLU A 111 -10.18 4.73 -1.33
C GLU A 111 -8.86 5.52 -1.23
N CYS A 112 -8.03 5.29 -0.20
CA CYS A 112 -6.76 5.96 0.06
C CYS A 112 -5.51 5.20 -0.42
N ASP A 113 -5.63 3.91 -0.74
CA ASP A 113 -4.50 3.09 -1.16
C ASP A 113 -3.90 3.42 -2.56
N PRO A 114 -4.67 3.91 -3.55
CA PRO A 114 -4.11 4.29 -4.84
C PRO A 114 -2.96 5.29 -4.71
N TYR A 115 -1.83 4.95 -5.33
CA TYR A 115 -0.60 5.72 -5.17
C TYR A 115 -0.76 7.16 -5.66
N GLY A 116 -0.43 8.11 -4.78
CA GLY A 116 -0.42 9.53 -5.11
C GLY A 116 -1.79 10.22 -5.12
N LEU A 117 -2.86 9.56 -4.64
CA LEU A 117 -4.23 10.10 -4.64
C LEU A 117 -4.35 11.55 -4.16
N CYS A 118 -3.71 11.89 -3.03
CA CYS A 118 -3.83 13.22 -2.41
C CYS A 118 -2.74 14.21 -2.80
N GLY A 119 -1.82 13.82 -3.69
CA GLY A 119 -0.76 14.68 -4.16
C GLY A 119 0.30 14.94 -3.09
N THR A 120 1.33 15.70 -3.45
CA THR A 120 2.42 16.05 -2.54
C THR A 120 1.91 16.90 -1.39
N TYR A 121 2.28 16.56 -0.15
CA TYR A 121 1.84 17.19 1.11
C TYR A 121 0.33 17.15 1.37
N GLY A 122 -0.38 16.23 0.71
CA GLY A 122 -1.73 15.82 1.10
C GLY A 122 -1.70 14.49 1.87
N SER A 123 -2.70 14.27 2.71
CA SER A 123 -2.98 13.00 3.38
C SER A 123 -4.39 12.54 3.04
N CYS A 124 -4.60 11.23 3.00
CA CYS A 124 -5.92 10.66 2.83
C CYS A 124 -6.48 10.22 4.20
N ASP A 125 -7.73 10.55 4.50
CA ASP A 125 -8.41 10.24 5.76
C ASP A 125 -9.86 9.78 5.50
N LEU A 126 -10.09 8.47 5.64
CA LEU A 126 -11.39 7.85 5.44
C LEU A 126 -12.41 8.16 6.55
N THR A 127 -11.98 8.71 7.69
CA THR A 127 -12.89 9.01 8.81
C THR A 127 -13.69 10.29 8.60
N ARG A 128 -13.35 11.07 7.56
CA ARG A 128 -14.02 12.33 7.24
C ARG A 128 -15.38 12.10 6.57
N PRO A 129 -16.38 12.94 6.88
CA PRO A 129 -17.66 12.88 6.19
C PRO A 129 -17.47 13.04 4.68
N GLN A 130 -17.87 12.01 3.93
CA GLN A 130 -17.98 11.98 2.47
C GLN A 130 -19.05 12.95 1.92
N SER A 131 -19.44 13.98 2.69
CA SER A 131 -20.46 14.98 2.37
C SER A 131 -19.92 16.05 1.42
N GLY A 132 -19.38 15.61 0.28
CA GLY A 132 -18.97 16.47 -0.84
C GLY A 132 -17.54 17.01 -0.75
N ARG A 133 -16.67 16.43 0.08
CA ARG A 133 -15.22 16.71 0.11
C ARG A 133 -14.44 15.44 -0.25
N SER A 134 -13.35 15.58 -0.99
CA SER A 134 -12.39 14.51 -1.26
C SER A 134 -11.91 13.86 0.05
N ALA A 135 -11.58 12.57 0.04
CA ALA A 135 -10.88 11.89 1.14
C ALA A 135 -9.51 12.52 1.49
N CYS A 136 -9.04 13.47 0.66
CA CYS A 136 -7.78 14.16 0.82
C CYS A 136 -7.89 15.45 1.65
N GLU A 137 -6.88 15.68 2.48
CA GLU A 137 -6.64 16.93 3.20
C GLU A 137 -5.20 17.40 3.05
N CYS A 138 -4.96 18.70 3.24
CA CYS A 138 -3.60 19.24 3.32
C CYS A 138 -2.99 18.89 4.67
N LEU A 139 -1.71 18.53 4.70
CA LEU A 139 -0.95 18.44 5.94
C LEU A 139 -0.92 19.80 6.65
N GLY A 140 -0.76 19.78 7.98
CA GLY A 140 -0.61 21.01 8.76
C GLY A 140 0.52 21.89 8.22
N GLY A 141 0.23 23.18 7.99
CA GLY A 141 1.19 24.11 7.37
C GLY A 141 1.03 24.31 5.85
N PHE A 142 0.13 23.56 5.20
CA PHE A 142 -0.08 23.60 3.75
C PHE A 142 -1.49 24.03 3.37
N VAL A 143 -1.61 24.60 2.17
CA VAL A 143 -2.88 24.99 1.55
C VAL A 143 -2.93 24.51 0.10
N PRO A 144 -4.13 24.26 -0.47
CA PRO A 144 -4.23 23.87 -1.87
C PRO A 144 -3.63 24.94 -2.78
N LYS A 145 -2.78 24.54 -3.75
CA LYS A 145 -2.20 25.48 -4.73
C LYS A 145 -3.28 26.09 -5.62
N PHE A 146 -4.38 25.35 -5.82
CA PHE A 146 -5.53 25.78 -6.61
C PHE A 146 -6.82 25.65 -5.78
N PRO A 147 -7.11 26.59 -4.86
CA PRO A 147 -8.22 26.49 -3.92
C PRO A 147 -9.58 26.31 -4.60
N GLU A 148 -9.82 27.01 -5.71
CA GLU A 148 -11.09 26.90 -6.45
C GLU A 148 -11.27 25.52 -7.09
N LYS A 149 -10.20 24.88 -7.57
CA LYS A 149 -10.28 23.51 -8.10
C LYS A 149 -10.46 22.48 -6.99
N TRP A 150 -9.78 22.68 -5.86
CA TRP A 150 -9.90 21.83 -4.68
C TRP A 150 -11.32 21.78 -4.13
N LYS A 151 -12.04 22.92 -4.12
CA LYS A 151 -13.45 23.00 -3.72
C LYS A 151 -14.40 22.24 -4.66
N LEU A 152 -14.00 22.05 -5.92
CA LEU A 152 -14.82 21.46 -6.98
C LEU A 152 -14.50 19.98 -7.21
N SER A 153 -13.51 19.41 -6.53
CA SER A 153 -12.90 18.14 -6.94
C SER A 153 -12.88 17.04 -5.89
N ASN A 154 -12.94 15.81 -6.39
CA ASN A 154 -12.52 14.56 -5.75
C ASN A 154 -11.11 14.10 -6.21
N LEU A 155 -10.25 14.99 -6.73
CA LEU A 155 -9.00 14.61 -7.42
C LEU A 155 -7.74 15.26 -6.85
N THR A 156 -6.61 14.63 -7.17
CA THR A 156 -5.22 14.99 -6.83
C THR A 156 -4.83 16.38 -7.33
N PHE A 157 -4.45 17.28 -6.43
CA PHE A 157 -3.81 18.56 -6.80
C PHE A 157 -2.54 18.79 -5.99
N PRO A 158 -1.52 19.41 -6.58
CA PRO A 158 -0.37 19.85 -5.81
C PRO A 158 -0.81 20.88 -4.77
N VAL A 159 -0.38 20.71 -3.52
CA VAL A 159 -0.57 21.73 -2.47
C VAL A 159 0.69 22.60 -2.36
N ALA A 160 0.54 23.80 -1.80
CA ALA A 160 1.60 24.78 -1.61
C ALA A 160 1.84 25.05 -0.13
N PHE A 161 3.05 25.47 0.23
CA PHE A 161 3.36 25.93 1.58
C PHE A 161 2.57 27.19 1.90
N MET A 162 2.07 27.31 3.14
CA MET A 162 1.77 28.63 3.69
C MET A 162 3.10 29.36 3.86
N SER A 163 3.37 30.37 3.03
CA SER A 163 4.50 31.27 3.27
C SER A 163 4.26 32.00 4.59
N ASN A 164 4.87 31.51 5.68
CA ASN A 164 5.29 32.22 6.88
C ASN A 164 5.85 31.23 7.91
N TYR A 165 7.01 30.64 7.60
CA TYR A 165 7.93 30.20 8.65
C TYR A 165 9.20 31.04 8.51
N SER A 166 9.27 32.12 9.29
CA SER A 166 10.58 32.69 9.64
C SER A 166 11.28 31.64 10.49
N ILE A 167 12.48 31.22 10.08
CA ILE A 167 13.38 30.47 10.96
C ILE A 167 13.71 31.42 12.10
N VAL A 168 13.06 31.28 13.25
CA VAL A 168 13.55 31.90 14.49
C VAL A 168 14.72 31.02 14.90
N SER A 169 15.92 31.47 14.52
CA SER A 169 17.15 30.95 15.11
C SER A 169 17.10 31.24 16.60
N GLY A 170 17.20 30.19 17.41
CA GLY A 170 17.57 30.30 18.82
C GLY A 170 19.07 30.48 18.97
#